data_AF-A0A3C1LKK9-F1
#
_entry.id   AF-A0A3C1LKK9-F1
#
_cell.length_a   1.000
_cell.length_b   1.000
_cell.length_c   1.000
_cell.angle_alpha   90.00
_cell.angle_beta   90.00
_cell.angle_gamma   90.00
#
_symmetry.space_group_name_H-M   'P 1'
#
loop_
_entity.id
_entity.type
_entity.pdbx_description
1 polymer ?
#
loop_
_entity_poly.entity_id
_entity_poly.type
_entity_poly.pdbx_seq_one_letter_code
_entity_poly.pdbx_strand_id
1 'polypeptide(L)'
;VDYAKWRIGIDDDINMKIGGLLEYNLAIGGFLNSNSVFTPDLKHFQGNRQFASVTPYTSAFQLPGYYKFSNAQRFYTETHIQYHLNGLITNKIPGFKKLNWFLVTGVNGITFNNKLAYGEWMIGLENILKIMRVDYVRSFGNAVPATDGI
;
A
#
# COMPACT_ATOMS: atom_id res chain seq x y z
N VAL A 1 -27.52 -14.77 3.52
CA VAL A 1 -26.05 -14.74 3.39
C VAL A 1 -25.57 -16.18 3.47
N ASP A 2 -24.82 -16.65 2.48
CA ASP A 2 -24.21 -17.98 2.43
C ASP A 2 -22.83 -17.88 1.80
N TYR A 3 -21.81 -17.77 2.66
CA TYR A 3 -20.41 -17.76 2.27
C TYR A 3 -19.47 -18.18 3.41
N ALA A 4 -18.25 -18.54 3.05
CA ALA A 4 -17.15 -18.91 3.94
C ALA A 4 -15.90 -18.19 3.45
N LYS A 5 -15.40 -17.26 4.25
CA LYS A 5 -14.26 -16.40 3.94
C LYS A 5 -13.08 -16.74 4.84
N TRP A 6 -11.88 -16.70 4.29
CA TRP A 6 -10.64 -16.91 5.03
C TRP A 6 -9.63 -15.82 4.68
N ARG A 7 -8.70 -15.55 5.61
CA ARG A 7 -7.58 -14.63 5.43
C ARG A 7 -6.44 -15.03 6.34
N ILE A 8 -5.23 -15.01 5.80
CA ILE A 8 -3.97 -15.13 6.52
C ILE A 8 -3.15 -13.89 6.18
N GLY A 9 -2.52 -13.28 7.17
CA GLY A 9 -1.67 -12.11 6.95
C GLY A 9 -0.44 -12.14 7.85
N ILE A 10 0.59 -11.43 7.40
CA ILE A 10 1.81 -11.14 8.14
C ILE A 10 2.15 -9.67 7.95
N ASP A 11 2.54 -9.03 9.04
CA ASP A 11 3.04 -7.67 9.06
C ASP A 11 4.22 -7.59 10.02
N ASP A 12 5.26 -6.86 9.61
CA ASP A 12 6.48 -6.69 10.40
C ASP A 12 7.30 -5.50 9.86
N ASP A 13 8.30 -5.10 10.65
CA ASP A 13 9.30 -4.12 10.26
C ASP A 13 10.72 -4.70 10.36
N ILE A 14 11.53 -4.41 9.35
CA ILE A 14 12.94 -4.82 9.28
C ILE A 14 13.81 -3.58 9.41
N ASN A 15 14.30 -3.37 10.63
CA ASN A 15 15.23 -2.27 10.93
C ASN A 15 16.67 -2.65 10.53
N MET A 16 17.13 -2.08 9.42
CA MET A 16 18.48 -2.29 8.87
C MET A 16 19.49 -1.23 9.36
N LYS A 17 19.15 -0.47 10.43
CA LYS A 17 19.96 0.62 10.99
C LYS A 17 20.27 1.69 9.92
N ILE A 18 21.53 1.77 9.49
CA ILE A 18 22.00 2.71 8.47
C ILE A 18 21.36 2.40 7.11
N GLY A 19 20.96 1.15 6.89
CA GLY A 19 20.20 0.74 5.72
C GLY A 19 18.77 1.27 5.69
N GLY A 20 18.25 1.87 6.77
CA GLY A 20 16.86 2.33 6.83
C GLY A 20 15.90 1.28 7.42
N LEU A 21 14.61 1.49 7.18
CA LEU A 21 13.51 0.70 7.74
C LEU A 21 12.62 0.20 6.60
N LEU A 22 12.48 -1.12 6.48
CA LEU A 22 11.56 -1.75 5.54
C LEU A 22 10.34 -2.23 6.30
N GLU A 23 9.16 -1.72 5.96
CA GLU A 23 7.89 -2.13 6.54
C GLU A 23 7.09 -2.90 5.49
N TYR A 24 6.43 -3.98 5.90
CA TYR A 24 5.59 -4.76 4.98
C TYR A 24 4.33 -5.28 5.66
N ASN A 25 3.26 -5.42 4.87
CA ASN A 25 2.03 -6.09 5.21
C ASN A 25 1.58 -6.93 4.02
N LEU A 26 1.58 -8.24 4.20
CA LEU A 26 1.19 -9.19 3.18
C LEU A 26 0.00 -9.98 3.69
N ALA A 27 -1.05 -10.09 2.87
CA ALA A 27 -2.18 -10.94 3.18
C ALA A 27 -2.65 -11.73 1.97
N ILE A 28 -3.06 -12.96 2.22
CA ILE A 28 -3.76 -13.82 1.26
C ILE A 28 -5.11 -14.18 1.84
N GLY A 29 -6.11 -14.36 0.98
CA GLY A 29 -7.41 -14.79 1.45
C GLY A 29 -8.35 -15.06 0.29
N GLY A 30 -9.61 -15.28 0.63
CA GLY A 30 -10.64 -15.48 -0.37
C GLY A 30 -11.90 -16.10 0.19
N PHE A 31 -12.77 -16.50 -0.73
CA PHE A 31 -14.06 -17.10 -0.44
C PHE A 31 -14.05 -18.57 -0.88
N LEU A 32 -14.22 -19.51 0.06
CA LEU A 32 -14.30 -20.94 -0.24
C LEU A 32 -15.61 -21.27 -0.97
N ASN A 33 -16.68 -20.55 -0.63
CA ASN A 33 -17.93 -20.46 -1.37
C ASN A 33 -18.43 -19.01 -1.34
N SER A 34 -19.26 -18.65 -2.32
CA SER A 34 -19.80 -17.30 -2.50
C SER A 34 -21.20 -17.33 -3.11
N ASN A 35 -22.05 -18.24 -2.62
CA ASN A 35 -23.39 -18.46 -3.15
C ASN A 35 -24.29 -17.23 -2.96
N SER A 36 -24.14 -16.53 -1.82
CA SER A 36 -24.84 -15.29 -1.53
C SER A 36 -24.00 -14.41 -0.61
N VAL A 37 -23.39 -13.36 -1.18
CA VAL A 37 -22.56 -12.37 -0.47
C VAL A 37 -23.15 -10.98 -0.73
N PHE A 38 -23.51 -10.25 0.33
CA PHE A 38 -23.98 -8.88 0.19
C PHE A 38 -22.82 -7.90 0.18
N THR A 39 -23.06 -6.67 -0.30
CA THR A 39 -22.04 -5.63 -0.40
C THR A 39 -21.22 -5.43 0.89
N PRO A 40 -21.81 -5.39 2.10
CA PRO A 40 -21.05 -5.24 3.35
C PRO A 40 -20.14 -6.44 3.69
N ASP A 41 -20.41 -7.62 3.12
CA ASP A 41 -19.69 -8.86 3.42
C ASP A 41 -18.49 -9.09 2.46
N LEU A 42 -18.41 -8.31 1.38
CA LEU A 42 -17.31 -8.38 0.42
C LEU A 42 -15.96 -8.09 1.11
N LYS A 43 -14.86 -8.60 0.55
CA LYS A 43 -13.54 -8.12 0.96
C LYS A 43 -13.36 -6.71 0.41
N HIS A 44 -13.33 -5.73 1.30
CA HIS A 44 -12.98 -4.36 0.99
C HIS A 44 -11.47 -4.13 1.19
N PHE A 45 -10.84 -3.55 0.18
CA PHE A 45 -9.47 -3.05 0.26
C PHE A 45 -9.53 -1.58 0.66
N GLN A 46 -8.65 -1.18 1.57
CA GLN A 46 -8.64 0.18 2.08
C GLN A 46 -8.02 1.09 1.02
N GLY A 47 -8.77 2.08 0.53
CA GLY A 47 -8.31 3.00 -0.53
C GLY A 47 -8.74 4.44 -0.28
N ASN A 48 -8.11 5.39 -0.97
CA ASN A 48 -8.48 6.81 -1.05
C ASN A 48 -8.68 7.49 0.31
N ARG A 49 -7.65 7.46 1.15
CA ARG A 49 -7.60 8.24 2.39
C ARG A 49 -6.83 9.53 2.12
N GLN A 50 -7.54 10.64 1.86
CA GLN A 50 -6.93 11.97 1.68
C GLN A 50 -6.17 12.50 2.92
N PHE A 51 -6.10 11.73 4.00
CA PHE A 51 -5.42 12.10 5.24
C PHE A 51 -4.36 11.06 5.59
N ALA A 52 -3.14 11.32 5.11
CA ALA A 52 -1.89 10.61 5.44
C ALA A 52 -1.65 10.37 6.94
N SER A 53 -2.28 11.16 7.81
CA SER A 53 -1.98 11.22 9.26
C SER A 53 -2.71 10.19 10.12
N VAL A 54 -3.68 9.42 9.59
CA VAL A 54 -4.58 8.58 10.42
C VAL A 54 -4.39 7.08 10.19
N THR A 55 -3.66 6.67 9.16
CA THR A 55 -3.55 5.26 8.78
C THR A 55 -2.13 4.91 8.36
N PRO A 56 -1.58 3.78 8.84
CA PRO A 56 -0.33 3.27 8.31
C PRO A 56 -0.42 3.10 6.79
N TYR A 57 0.52 3.70 6.06
CA TYR A 57 0.65 3.55 4.62
C TYR A 57 0.88 2.08 4.19
N THR A 58 1.27 1.21 5.14
CA THR A 58 1.35 -0.26 5.00
C THR A 58 0.01 -0.98 5.06
N SER A 59 -1.12 -0.27 5.12
CA SER A 59 -2.45 -0.89 5.27
C SER A 59 -3.52 -0.27 4.37
N ALA A 60 -3.13 0.61 3.44
CA ALA A 60 -4.06 1.27 2.54
C ALA A 60 -3.41 1.59 1.19
N PHE A 61 -4.25 1.62 0.17
CA PHE A 61 -3.93 2.14 -1.16
C PHE A 61 -4.22 3.65 -1.22
N GLN A 62 -3.41 4.39 -1.96
CA GLN A 62 -3.51 5.85 -2.01
C GLN A 62 -4.49 6.32 -3.09
N LEU A 63 -4.43 5.73 -4.29
CA LEU A 63 -5.20 6.22 -5.44
C LEU A 63 -6.62 5.64 -5.63
N PRO A 64 -6.91 4.36 -5.35
CA PRO A 64 -8.20 3.79 -5.72
C PRO A 64 -9.29 4.25 -4.74
N GLY A 65 -10.42 4.71 -5.29
CA GLY A 65 -11.60 5.08 -4.52
C GLY A 65 -12.10 3.96 -3.60
N TYR A 66 -12.83 4.36 -2.55
CA TYR A 66 -13.46 3.42 -1.62
C TYR A 66 -14.24 2.35 -2.38
N TYR A 67 -14.09 1.11 -1.91
CA TYR A 67 -14.80 -0.06 -2.42
C TYR A 67 -14.52 -0.46 -3.88
N LYS A 68 -13.65 0.24 -4.62
CA LYS A 68 -13.38 -0.01 -6.06
C LYS A 68 -13.01 -1.46 -6.38
N PHE A 69 -12.30 -2.11 -5.47
CA PHE A 69 -11.86 -3.51 -5.62
C PHE A 69 -12.60 -4.49 -4.71
N SER A 70 -13.76 -4.10 -4.19
CA SER A 70 -14.56 -4.98 -3.34
C SER A 70 -15.01 -6.21 -4.11
N ASN A 71 -14.75 -7.40 -3.57
CA ASN A 71 -15.08 -8.63 -4.29
C ASN A 71 -15.27 -9.83 -3.34
N ALA A 72 -15.78 -10.92 -3.93
CA ALA A 72 -15.92 -12.24 -3.33
C ALA A 72 -15.10 -13.31 -4.09
N GLN A 73 -13.91 -12.94 -4.59
CA GLN A 73 -13.06 -13.87 -5.35
C GLN A 73 -12.61 -15.04 -4.48
N ARG A 74 -12.44 -16.21 -5.13
CA ARG A 74 -11.95 -17.42 -4.47
C ARG A 74 -10.56 -17.24 -3.87
N PHE A 75 -9.72 -16.44 -4.52
CA PHE A 75 -8.39 -16.10 -4.05
C PHE A 75 -8.03 -14.65 -4.38
N TYR A 76 -7.51 -13.94 -3.38
CA TYR A 76 -6.89 -12.64 -3.53
C TYR A 76 -5.58 -12.56 -2.74
N THR A 77 -4.67 -11.69 -3.19
CA THR A 77 -3.49 -11.27 -2.43
C THR A 77 -3.51 -9.76 -2.28
N GLU A 78 -3.14 -9.29 -1.10
CA GLU A 78 -2.96 -7.90 -0.70
C GLU A 78 -1.50 -7.73 -0.29
N THR A 79 -0.80 -6.79 -0.90
CA THR A 79 0.61 -6.50 -0.63
C THR A 79 0.76 -5.02 -0.37
N HIS A 80 1.45 -4.68 0.72
CA HIS A 80 1.92 -3.34 1.00
C HIS A 80 3.37 -3.42 1.46
N ILE A 81 4.24 -2.65 0.82
CA ILE A 81 5.66 -2.59 1.17
C ILE A 81 6.08 -1.12 1.12
N GLN A 82 6.77 -0.67 2.15
CA GLN A 82 7.41 0.63 2.19
C GLN A 82 8.83 0.52 2.70
N TYR A 83 9.69 1.36 2.15
CA TYR A 83 11.08 1.44 2.52
C TYR A 83 11.45 2.89 2.80
N HIS A 84 11.73 3.15 4.07
CA HIS A 84 12.22 4.42 4.57
C HIS A 84 13.74 4.39 4.52
N LEU A 85 14.34 5.19 3.65
CA LEU A 85 15.77 5.15 3.43
C LEU A 85 16.56 5.83 4.55
N ASN A 86 15.92 6.60 5.44
CA ASN A 86 16.54 7.25 6.62
C ASN A 86 17.88 7.93 6.33
N GLY A 87 18.00 8.54 5.15
CA GLY A 87 19.20 9.25 4.73
C GLY A 87 20.24 8.42 3.97
N LEU A 88 20.01 7.13 3.70
CA LEU A 88 20.93 6.26 2.95
C LEU A 88 21.34 6.86 1.58
N ILE A 89 20.39 7.49 0.90
CA ILE A 89 20.61 8.20 -0.37
C ILE A 89 20.73 9.71 -0.14
N THR A 90 19.77 10.33 0.55
CA THR A 90 19.67 11.81 0.63
C THR A 90 20.84 12.46 1.38
N ASN A 91 21.50 11.77 2.32
CA ASN A 91 22.68 12.32 3.01
C ASN A 91 23.90 12.48 2.11
N LYS A 92 23.92 11.82 0.94
CA LYS A 92 25.00 11.94 -0.05
C LYS A 92 24.81 13.15 -0.97
N ILE A 93 23.62 13.77 -0.96
CA ILE A 93 23.30 14.93 -1.80
C ILE A 93 23.59 16.21 -0.99
N PRO A 94 24.50 17.10 -1.47
CA PRO A 94 24.74 18.38 -0.82
C PRO A 94 23.45 19.19 -0.64
N GLY A 95 23.28 19.82 0.53
CA GLY A 95 22.07 20.57 0.86
C GLY A 95 20.96 19.73 1.52
N PHE A 96 20.65 18.55 0.98
CA PHE A 96 19.59 17.67 1.53
C PHE A 96 19.91 17.18 2.95
N LYS A 97 21.18 16.86 3.23
CA LYS A 97 21.64 16.51 4.58
C LYS A 97 21.34 17.60 5.62
N LYS A 98 21.41 18.88 5.24
CA LYS A 98 21.12 20.00 6.16
C LYS A 98 19.62 20.17 6.40
N LEU A 99 18.81 19.89 5.38
CA LEU A 99 17.35 19.94 5.45
C LEU A 99 16.76 18.78 6.24
N ASN A 100 17.54 17.71 6.43
CA ASN A 100 17.12 16.48 7.11
C ASN A 100 15.95 15.79 6.39
N TRP A 101 15.91 15.87 5.07
CA TRP A 101 14.86 15.24 4.26
C TRP A 101 15.24 13.80 3.91
N PHE A 102 14.27 12.90 4.00
CA PHE A 102 14.49 11.47 3.74
C PHE A 102 13.63 11.00 2.58
N LEU A 103 14.22 10.14 1.76
CA LEU A 103 13.49 9.47 0.69
C LEU A 103 12.73 8.29 1.29
N VAL A 104 11.49 8.12 0.86
CA VAL A 104 10.67 6.93 1.11
C VAL A 104 10.16 6.40 -0.22
N THR A 105 10.07 5.09 -0.36
CA THR A 105 9.45 4.48 -1.54
C THR A 105 8.61 3.30 -1.12
N GLY A 106 7.64 2.92 -1.93
CA GLY A 106 6.78 1.78 -1.63
C GLY A 106 6.08 1.24 -2.85
N VAL A 107 5.49 0.07 -2.66
CA VAL A 107 4.64 -0.59 -3.65
C VAL A 107 3.49 -1.26 -2.92
N ASN A 108 2.29 -1.07 -3.45
CA ASN A 108 1.09 -1.76 -3.00
C ASN A 108 0.50 -2.55 -4.17
N GLY A 109 -0.13 -3.68 -3.89
CA GLY A 109 -0.69 -4.56 -4.92
C GLY A 109 -1.92 -5.35 -4.47
N ILE A 110 -2.82 -5.58 -5.42
CA ILE A 110 -3.97 -6.48 -5.31
C ILE A 110 -3.91 -7.45 -6.49
N THR A 111 -3.94 -8.74 -6.19
CA THR A 111 -4.11 -9.78 -7.20
C THR A 111 -5.42 -10.53 -6.96
N PHE A 112 -6.06 -10.96 -8.05
CA PHE A 112 -7.21 -11.86 -8.01
C PHE A 112 -6.89 -13.10 -8.82
N ASN A 113 -7.02 -14.29 -8.22
CA ASN A 113 -6.72 -15.58 -8.85
C ASN A 113 -5.38 -15.55 -9.63
N ASN A 114 -4.33 -15.05 -8.98
CA ASN A 114 -2.96 -14.90 -9.51
C ASN A 114 -2.80 -13.94 -10.70
N LYS A 115 -3.78 -13.08 -10.96
CA LYS A 115 -3.68 -11.99 -11.94
C LYS A 115 -3.60 -10.65 -11.23
N LEU A 116 -2.66 -9.80 -11.63
CA LEU A 116 -2.55 -8.44 -11.10
C LEU A 116 -3.80 -7.64 -11.47
N ALA A 117 -4.64 -7.37 -10.47
CA ALA A 117 -5.82 -6.53 -10.64
C ALA A 117 -5.43 -5.06 -10.55
N TYR A 118 -4.61 -4.73 -9.55
CA TYR A 118 -4.20 -3.37 -9.26
C TYR A 118 -2.82 -3.34 -8.61
N GLY A 119 -2.02 -2.33 -8.92
CA GLY A 119 -0.83 -1.99 -8.18
C GLY A 119 -0.60 -0.48 -8.20
N GLU A 120 0.14 0.01 -7.23
CA GLU A 120 0.64 1.36 -7.20
C GLU A 120 2.05 1.37 -6.64
N TRP A 121 2.90 2.22 -7.18
CA TRP A 121 4.20 2.50 -6.61
C TRP A 121 4.24 3.96 -6.18
N MET A 122 5.03 4.22 -5.14
CA MET A 122 5.18 5.55 -4.56
C MET A 122 6.65 5.90 -4.38
N ILE A 123 6.98 7.16 -4.60
CA ILE A 123 8.25 7.77 -4.23
C ILE A 123 7.92 9.07 -3.53
N GLY A 124 8.43 9.23 -2.32
CA GLY A 124 8.09 10.35 -1.46
C GLY A 124 9.29 10.95 -0.77
N LEU A 125 9.07 12.15 -0.27
CA LEU A 125 10.02 12.88 0.56
C LEU A 125 9.37 13.18 1.90
N GLU A 126 9.96 12.67 2.96
CA GLU A 126 9.46 12.80 4.32
C GLU A 126 10.39 13.64 5.19
N ASN A 127 9.91 13.95 6.39
CA ASN A 127 10.59 14.80 7.37
C ASN A 127 10.75 16.26 6.90
N ILE A 128 9.88 16.73 5.99
CA ILE A 128 9.82 18.13 5.56
C ILE A 128 9.33 18.95 6.75
N LEU A 129 10.18 19.86 7.25
CA LEU A 129 9.96 20.60 8.49
C LEU A 129 9.65 19.70 9.72
N LYS A 130 10.02 18.41 9.65
CA LYS A 130 9.70 17.36 10.64
C LYS A 130 8.22 17.05 10.85
N ILE A 131 7.33 17.56 9.99
CA ILE A 131 5.87 17.41 10.14
C ILE A 131 5.15 16.97 8.87
N MET A 132 5.81 17.06 7.71
CA MET A 132 5.19 16.78 6.42
C MET A 132 5.94 15.70 5.64
N ARG A 133 5.15 15.00 4.82
CA ARG A 133 5.58 14.07 3.79
C ARG A 133 4.79 14.40 2.52
N VAL A 134 5.46 14.35 1.38
CA VAL A 134 4.85 14.51 0.05
C VAL A 134 5.25 13.30 -0.77
N ASP A 135 4.26 12.59 -1.30
CA ASP A 135 4.45 11.41 -2.12
C ASP A 135 4.06 11.72 -3.57
N TYR A 136 4.70 11.07 -4.52
CA TYR A 136 4.16 10.90 -5.86
C TYR A 136 3.80 9.43 -6.00
N VAL A 137 2.57 9.16 -6.44
CA VAL A 137 2.02 7.82 -6.57
C VAL A 137 1.54 7.59 -7.99
N ARG A 138 1.82 6.41 -8.53
CA ARG A 138 1.35 6.02 -9.84
C ARG A 138 0.76 4.61 -9.81
N SER A 139 -0.44 4.48 -10.35
CA SER A 139 -1.11 3.18 -10.50
C SER A 139 -0.72 2.45 -11.78
N PHE A 140 -0.80 1.13 -11.71
CA PHE A 140 -0.64 0.21 -12.82
C PHE A 140 -1.52 -1.03 -12.60
N GLY A 141 -1.67 -1.87 -13.62
CA GLY A 141 -2.46 -3.11 -13.53
C GLY A 141 -3.56 -3.20 -14.58
N ASN A 142 -4.26 -4.33 -14.60
CA ASN A 142 -5.18 -4.66 -15.69
C ASN A 142 -6.58 -4.08 -15.50
N ALA A 143 -6.98 -3.77 -14.27
CA ALA A 143 -8.35 -3.34 -13.96
C ALA A 143 -8.54 -1.81 -13.99
N VAL A 144 -7.48 -1.03 -14.19
CA VAL A 144 -7.54 0.44 -14.16
C VAL A 144 -6.50 1.04 -15.12
N PRO A 145 -6.84 2.12 -15.85
CA PRO A 145 -5.84 2.94 -16.51
C PRO A 145 -4.78 3.44 -15.52
N ALA A 146 -3.56 3.66 -16.02
CA ALA A 146 -2.52 4.31 -15.24
C ALA A 146 -3.01 5.71 -14.83
N THR A 147 -2.98 5.98 -13.53
CA THR A 147 -3.38 7.25 -12.91
C THR A 147 -2.25 7.70 -12.00
N ASP A 148 -2.06 9.00 -11.91
CA ASP A 148 -1.02 9.63 -11.09
C ASP A 148 -1.66 10.48 -9.99
N GLY A 149 -0.99 10.60 -8.85
CA GLY A 149 -1.41 11.44 -7.73
C GLY A 149 -0.23 11.94 -6.90
N ILE A 150 -0.51 12.92 -6.05
CA ILE A 150 0.40 13.51 -5.06
C ILE A 150 -0.26 13.41 -3.68
#